data_AF-A0A832K990-F1
#
_entry.id   AF-A0A832K990-F1
#
_cell.length_a   1.000
_cell.length_b   1.000
_cell.length_c   1.000
_cell.angle_alpha   90.00
_cell.angle_beta   90.00
_cell.angle_gamma   90.00
#
_symmetry.space_group_name_H-M   'P 1'
#
loop_
_entity.id
_entity.type
_entity.pdbx_description
1 polymer ?
#
loop_
_entity_poly.entity_id
_entity_poly.type
_entity_poly.pdbx_seq_one_letter_code
_entity_poly.pdbx_strand_id
1 'polypeptide(L)'
;EGESVVIASFAAATGSVFDHIAVTTSPASTNAGETFEVTITGEDINNNPVNDNGTNTITVSSASAFMEFDWNRDGTYGDTSGRFVNGTTNILARNKKAETTTIAASGGGAITLSPASFTTTASAFSKLQILAPGETAAPGTTTGKTGTPTVRTAGVSFNVTVNAVDSYWNLVDTVSDTIAITSTDSAATLPANAPLFAGNGVFTVTLNTPGSFTVTATDVNDPTKTASTTPPLTVLGIPLVWVGDWTLNLWDTSSLNWYNPAFTLVAFTNGNQVTFDDSGSSSPAVNIVGTVMPDTITVNSASDYTFGSTSGGSIGGTGTLTKQGTGSLTLGTANTFSGLTKLSGGTLILNHHLALQNSPLQFTSIAAPLQLGAGITNLVLGGLQKTGSELPINTFITVGYDDLVQLTLNVAAGNTVSYSDIINSTTAGLKLVKTGPGWQGLGAANQFTNGVEVWDGTLALNSQYGGRIPAVNTLTLGHGANSGVFQLGTPTVANPGQTFAGLSTSGTGTSNAVVGGNPVNSTITINNTLDFTYAGSFGGPGVNENNLNVTKSGPGKLTLLGSSTHVGATTVNGGTLLVNNSTGSGTGSGAVTVNGGTLGGTGTIGGALTVNANGTLAPGA
;
A
#
# COMPACT_ATOMS: atom_id res chain seq x y z
N GLU A 1 60.56 -90.55 8.81
CA GLU A 1 61.43 -89.61 9.54
C GLU A 1 60.84 -88.22 9.39
N GLY A 2 60.89 -87.43 10.45
CA GLY A 2 59.96 -86.33 10.71
C GLY A 2 60.00 -85.18 9.70
N GLU A 3 58.83 -84.55 9.52
CA GLU A 3 58.72 -83.24 8.89
C GLU A 3 58.08 -82.24 9.85
N SER A 4 58.72 -81.08 9.87
CA SER A 4 58.57 -79.95 10.77
C SER A 4 57.15 -79.36 10.78
N VAL A 5 56.62 -79.15 11.99
CA VAL A 5 55.48 -78.26 12.22
C VAL A 5 55.97 -76.81 12.06
N VAL A 6 55.64 -76.20 10.93
CA VAL A 6 55.78 -74.77 10.71
C VAL A 6 54.74 -74.05 11.57
N ILE A 7 55.22 -73.21 12.48
CA ILE A 7 54.39 -72.24 13.20
C ILE A 7 53.95 -71.20 12.16
N ALA A 8 52.73 -71.34 11.65
CA ALA A 8 52.07 -70.26 10.93
C ALA A 8 51.61 -69.23 11.96
N SER A 9 52.29 -68.07 11.96
CA SER A 9 51.76 -66.84 12.54
C SER A 9 50.37 -66.59 11.95
N PHE A 10 49.34 -66.53 12.79
CA PHE A 10 48.07 -65.94 12.37
C PHE A 10 48.32 -64.47 12.05
N ALA A 11 48.26 -64.12 10.77
CA ALA A 11 48.14 -62.75 10.33
C ALA A 11 46.89 -62.16 11.00
N ALA A 12 47.06 -61.01 11.65
CA ALA A 12 45.94 -60.22 12.14
C ALA A 12 44.94 -60.02 10.99
N ALA A 13 43.66 -60.22 11.28
CA ALA A 13 42.57 -59.95 10.35
C ALA A 13 42.80 -58.57 9.71
N THR A 14 42.67 -58.54 8.39
CA THR A 14 42.63 -57.33 7.57
C THR A 14 41.78 -56.26 8.26
N GLY A 15 42.32 -55.05 8.43
CA GLY A 15 41.63 -53.94 9.08
C GLY A 15 40.20 -53.79 8.54
N SER A 16 39.25 -53.68 9.46
CA SER A 16 37.83 -53.45 9.19
C SER A 16 37.66 -52.26 8.23
N VAL A 17 37.22 -52.54 7.00
CA VAL A 17 37.04 -51.52 5.95
C VAL A 17 35.72 -50.81 6.19
N PHE A 18 35.75 -49.49 6.19
CA PHE A 18 34.56 -48.64 6.30
C PHE A 18 33.59 -48.94 5.16
N ASP A 19 32.36 -49.35 5.50
CA ASP A 19 31.34 -49.79 4.53
C ASP A 19 30.11 -48.88 4.58
N HIS A 20 29.56 -48.65 5.78
CA HIS A 20 28.34 -47.88 5.94
C HIS A 20 28.32 -47.01 7.20
N ILE A 21 27.34 -46.11 7.26
CA ILE A 21 27.09 -45.27 8.42
C ILE A 21 25.78 -45.71 9.07
N ALA A 22 25.85 -46.07 10.34
CA ALA A 22 24.70 -46.34 11.19
C ALA A 22 24.34 -45.10 12.01
N VAL A 23 23.06 -44.73 11.98
CA VAL A 23 22.50 -43.67 12.81
C VAL A 23 21.57 -44.29 13.84
N THR A 24 21.74 -43.91 15.11
CA THR A 24 20.82 -44.29 16.19
C THR A 24 20.47 -43.06 17.03
N THR A 25 19.32 -43.10 17.71
CA THR A 25 18.83 -42.00 18.55
C THR A 25 18.51 -42.50 19.95
N SER A 26 18.85 -41.72 20.98
CA SER A 26 18.48 -42.02 22.36
C SER A 26 17.99 -40.74 23.06
N PRO A 27 16.72 -40.70 23.52
CA PRO A 27 15.64 -41.67 23.29
C PRO A 27 15.19 -41.72 21.81
N ALA A 28 14.26 -42.63 21.47
CA ALA A 28 13.66 -42.70 20.11
C ALA A 28 12.51 -41.69 19.88
N SER A 29 12.11 -40.98 20.93
CA SER A 29 11.10 -39.93 20.87
C SER A 29 11.29 -38.90 21.97
N THR A 30 10.99 -37.63 21.65
CA THR A 30 10.93 -36.52 22.63
C THR A 30 9.79 -35.56 22.28
N ASN A 31 9.50 -34.64 23.21
CA ASN A 31 8.57 -33.55 22.90
C ASN A 31 9.24 -32.50 22.00
N ALA A 32 8.43 -31.75 21.27
CA ALA A 32 8.90 -30.70 20.38
C ALA A 32 9.78 -29.67 21.09
N GLY A 33 10.96 -29.43 20.54
CA GLY A 33 12.00 -28.54 21.06
C GLY A 33 12.94 -29.18 22.09
N GLU A 34 12.63 -30.36 22.62
CA GLU A 34 13.53 -31.06 23.53
C GLU A 34 14.74 -31.65 22.79
N THR A 35 15.91 -31.49 23.40
CA THR A 35 17.17 -32.02 22.88
C THR A 35 17.28 -33.53 23.13
N PHE A 36 17.75 -34.27 22.14
CA PHE A 36 18.10 -35.69 22.25
C PHE A 36 19.46 -35.98 21.61
N GLU A 37 20.02 -37.15 21.93
CA GLU A 37 21.31 -37.58 21.39
C GLU A 37 21.12 -38.40 20.11
N VAL A 38 21.92 -38.07 19.09
CA VAL A 38 22.06 -38.86 17.86
C VAL A 38 23.47 -39.42 17.81
N THR A 39 23.59 -40.73 17.77
CA THR A 39 24.87 -41.43 17.63
C THR A 39 25.06 -41.84 16.18
N ILE A 40 26.17 -41.39 15.59
CA ILE A 40 26.58 -41.71 14.23
C ILE A 40 27.84 -42.58 14.32
N THR A 41 27.75 -43.80 13.78
CA THR A 41 28.83 -44.78 13.81
C THR A 41 29.23 -45.14 12.39
N GLY A 42 30.54 -45.09 12.10
CA GLY A 42 31.12 -45.70 10.92
C GLY A 42 31.30 -47.19 11.15
N GLU A 43 30.71 -48.03 10.31
CA GLU A 43 30.72 -49.50 10.49
C GLU A 43 31.29 -50.22 9.26
N ASP A 44 31.84 -51.42 9.49
CA ASP A 44 32.19 -52.35 8.43
C ASP A 44 30.96 -53.15 7.95
N ILE A 45 31.11 -53.98 6.92
CA ILE A 45 30.03 -54.80 6.37
C ILE A 45 29.37 -55.75 7.38
N ASN A 46 30.02 -55.99 8.53
CA ASN A 46 29.53 -56.85 9.61
C ASN A 46 29.01 -56.04 10.82
N ASN A 47 28.77 -54.73 10.66
CA ASN A 47 28.28 -53.80 11.67
C ASN A 47 29.25 -53.58 12.86
N ASN A 48 30.56 -53.76 12.65
CA ASN A 48 31.55 -53.43 13.67
C ASN A 48 32.02 -51.99 13.48
N PRO A 49 32.15 -51.17 14.55
CA PRO A 49 32.69 -49.82 14.45
C PRO A 49 34.10 -49.82 13.85
N VAL A 50 34.30 -49.00 12.82
CA VAL A 50 35.59 -48.79 12.15
C VAL A 50 36.23 -47.54 12.71
N ASN A 51 37.45 -47.66 13.24
CA ASN A 51 38.20 -46.53 13.75
C ASN A 51 38.68 -45.61 12.60
N ASP A 52 37.84 -44.66 12.18
CA ASP A 52 38.22 -43.52 11.33
C ASP A 52 38.53 -42.31 12.22
N ASN A 53 39.79 -41.87 12.19
CA ASN A 53 40.30 -40.74 12.96
C ASN A 53 40.11 -39.41 12.22
N GLY A 54 38.87 -39.14 11.77
CA GLY A 54 38.42 -37.81 11.37
C GLY A 54 39.06 -37.27 10.09
N THR A 55 39.38 -38.12 9.12
CA THR A 55 39.89 -37.67 7.81
C THR A 55 38.77 -37.20 6.88
N ASN A 56 37.56 -37.73 7.06
CA ASN A 56 36.42 -37.47 6.21
C ASN A 56 35.35 -36.60 6.88
N THR A 57 34.74 -35.69 6.12
CA THR A 57 33.57 -34.93 6.56
C THR A 57 32.31 -35.79 6.47
N ILE A 58 31.56 -35.84 7.56
CA ILE A 58 30.27 -36.48 7.67
C ILE A 58 29.20 -35.40 7.74
N THR A 59 28.15 -35.54 6.94
CA THR A 59 27.01 -34.63 6.90
C THR A 59 25.78 -35.35 7.42
N VAL A 60 25.08 -34.74 8.37
CA VAL A 60 23.80 -35.21 8.90
C VAL A 60 22.65 -34.45 8.26
N SER A 61 21.54 -35.14 8.04
CA SER A 61 20.32 -34.58 7.45
C SER A 61 19.08 -35.24 8.03
N SER A 62 17.94 -34.57 7.89
CA SER A 62 16.63 -35.15 8.17
C SER A 62 15.66 -34.87 7.03
N ALA A 63 14.63 -35.72 6.89
CA ALA A 63 13.49 -35.44 6.03
C ALA A 63 12.64 -34.27 6.53
N SER A 64 12.75 -33.91 7.82
CA SER A 64 12.10 -32.73 8.39
C SER A 64 12.95 -31.48 8.20
N ALA A 65 12.32 -30.42 7.66
CA ALA A 65 12.91 -29.09 7.59
C ALA A 65 13.00 -28.38 8.95
N PHE A 66 12.42 -28.96 10.01
CA PHE A 66 12.39 -28.38 11.37
C PHE A 66 13.31 -29.11 12.35
N MET A 67 14.03 -30.13 11.88
CA MET A 67 15.10 -30.77 12.61
C MET A 67 16.34 -29.89 12.57
N GLU A 68 16.89 -29.62 13.74
CA GLU A 68 18.13 -28.87 13.89
C GLU A 68 19.17 -29.75 14.58
N PHE A 69 20.42 -29.65 14.14
CA PHE A 69 21.55 -30.42 14.66
C PHE A 69 22.58 -29.49 15.28
N ASP A 70 23.24 -29.97 16.31
CA ASP A 70 24.36 -29.34 17.00
C ASP A 70 25.48 -30.38 17.09
N TRP A 71 26.42 -30.30 16.14
CA TRP A 71 27.50 -31.26 15.97
C TRP A 71 28.55 -31.11 17.07
N ASN A 72 28.89 -29.87 17.41
CA ASN A 72 29.99 -29.55 18.32
C ASN A 72 29.54 -29.54 19.80
N ARG A 73 28.23 -29.62 20.06
CA ARG A 73 27.58 -29.65 21.37
C ARG A 73 27.78 -28.36 22.17
N ASP A 74 27.94 -27.21 21.50
CA ASP A 74 28.09 -25.91 22.15
C ASP A 74 26.73 -25.27 22.53
N GLY A 75 25.62 -25.90 22.14
CA GLY A 75 24.26 -25.44 22.36
C GLY A 75 23.68 -24.58 21.22
N THR A 76 24.48 -24.28 20.20
CA THR A 76 24.08 -23.58 18.98
C THR A 76 23.71 -24.61 17.92
N TYR A 77 22.46 -24.55 17.48
CA TYR A 77 21.94 -25.46 16.47
C TYR A 77 22.07 -24.83 15.08
N GLY A 78 22.39 -25.65 14.08
CA GLY A 78 22.66 -25.24 12.70
C GLY A 78 23.84 -25.98 12.06
N ASP A 79 24.59 -26.73 12.88
CA ASP A 79 25.74 -27.52 12.44
C ASP A 79 25.26 -28.81 11.73
N THR A 80 25.43 -28.89 10.42
CA THR A 80 25.00 -30.07 9.63
C THR A 80 26.14 -31.03 9.30
N SER A 81 27.37 -30.74 9.72
CA SER A 81 28.51 -31.58 9.38
C SER A 81 29.66 -31.50 10.37
N GLY A 82 30.45 -32.56 10.46
CA GLY A 82 31.71 -32.59 11.15
C GLY A 82 32.50 -33.86 10.84
N ARG A 83 33.23 -34.41 11.80
CA ARG A 83 34.14 -35.54 11.61
C ARG A 83 33.96 -36.56 12.73
N PHE A 84 34.27 -37.82 12.44
CA PHE A 84 34.30 -38.88 13.45
C PHE A 84 35.39 -38.67 14.50
N VAL A 85 35.15 -39.18 15.70
CA VAL A 85 36.12 -39.30 16.80
C VAL A 85 36.21 -40.78 17.17
N ASN A 86 37.30 -41.46 16.80
CA ASN A 86 37.45 -42.92 16.94
C ASN A 86 36.30 -43.74 16.29
N GLY A 87 35.81 -43.34 15.11
CA GLY A 87 34.75 -44.05 14.39
C GLY A 87 33.31 -43.81 14.86
N THR A 88 33.09 -43.05 15.94
CA THR A 88 31.75 -42.75 16.46
C THR A 88 31.64 -41.28 16.87
N THR A 89 30.49 -40.66 16.69
CA THR A 89 30.25 -39.29 17.17
C THR A 89 28.82 -39.15 17.66
N ASN A 90 28.69 -38.58 18.86
CA ASN A 90 27.41 -38.21 19.43
C ASN A 90 27.19 -36.72 19.22
N ILE A 91 26.08 -36.39 18.57
CA ILE A 91 25.65 -35.01 18.35
C ILE A 91 24.34 -34.76 19.09
N LEU A 92 24.01 -33.50 19.28
CA LEU A 92 22.70 -33.11 19.80
C LEU A 92 21.79 -32.79 18.61
N ALA A 93 20.51 -33.14 18.75
CA ALA A 93 19.49 -32.76 17.80
C ALA A 93 18.22 -32.33 18.54
N ARG A 94 17.40 -31.54 17.88
CA ARG A 94 16.04 -31.22 18.34
C ARG A 94 15.14 -31.00 17.13
N ASN A 95 13.86 -31.32 17.28
CA ASN A 95 12.86 -31.04 16.25
C ASN A 95 11.76 -30.16 16.83
N LYS A 96 11.39 -29.11 16.11
CA LYS A 96 10.33 -28.19 16.54
C LYS A 96 8.94 -28.63 16.11
N LYS A 97 8.83 -29.53 15.13
CA LYS A 97 7.57 -30.02 14.60
C LYS A 97 7.24 -31.41 15.13
N ALA A 98 6.04 -31.60 15.65
CA ALA A 98 5.53 -32.90 16.04
C ALA A 98 5.27 -33.73 14.78
N GLU A 99 6.06 -34.78 14.57
CA GLU A 99 6.03 -35.68 13.42
C GLU A 99 6.96 -36.88 13.65
N THR A 100 6.80 -37.92 12.84
CA THR A 100 7.83 -38.94 12.68
C THR A 100 8.67 -38.61 11.45
N THR A 101 9.99 -38.50 11.63
CA THR A 101 10.96 -38.19 10.58
C THR A 101 12.10 -39.21 10.57
N THR A 102 12.90 -39.21 9.50
CA THR A 102 14.13 -39.99 9.41
C THR A 102 15.34 -39.08 9.56
N ILE A 103 16.38 -39.55 10.25
CA ILE A 103 17.70 -38.92 10.36
C ILE A 103 18.70 -39.81 9.65
N ALA A 104 19.47 -39.23 8.74
CA ALA A 104 20.48 -39.91 7.95
C ALA A 104 21.81 -39.15 8.05
N ALA A 105 22.91 -39.89 8.00
CA ALA A 105 24.24 -39.33 7.89
C ALA A 105 24.94 -39.91 6.65
N SER A 106 25.77 -39.12 6.00
CA SER A 106 26.49 -39.50 4.78
C SER A 106 27.89 -38.89 4.77
N GLY A 107 28.83 -39.50 4.06
CA GLY A 107 30.22 -39.04 4.00
C GLY A 107 31.21 -40.20 4.15
N GLY A 108 32.50 -39.89 4.12
CA GLY A 108 33.57 -40.87 4.40
C GLY A 108 33.69 -42.07 3.47
N GLY A 109 33.13 -41.99 2.27
CA GLY A 109 33.17 -43.11 1.31
C GLY A 109 32.18 -44.23 1.61
N ALA A 110 31.18 -44.01 2.47
CA ALA A 110 30.12 -44.96 2.76
C ALA A 110 29.37 -45.37 1.49
N ILE A 111 29.15 -46.68 1.32
CA ILE A 111 28.46 -47.27 0.17
C ILE A 111 26.97 -47.48 0.48
N THR A 112 26.62 -47.67 1.76
CA THR A 112 25.23 -47.84 2.24
C THR A 112 24.96 -46.92 3.45
N LEU A 113 23.70 -46.51 3.63
CA LEU A 113 23.26 -45.71 4.78
C LEU A 113 22.20 -46.46 5.59
N SER A 114 22.31 -46.44 6.93
CA SER A 114 21.30 -46.99 7.85
C SER A 114 20.69 -45.83 8.67
N PRO A 115 19.61 -45.19 8.18
CA PRO A 115 18.99 -44.05 8.85
C PRO A 115 18.15 -44.47 10.07
N ALA A 116 18.01 -43.57 11.04
CA ALA A 116 17.14 -43.75 12.21
C ALA A 116 15.78 -43.09 11.99
N SER A 117 14.69 -43.75 12.39
CA SER A 117 13.40 -43.10 12.59
C SER A 117 13.34 -42.44 13.97
N PHE A 118 12.84 -41.21 14.05
CA PHE A 118 12.64 -40.49 15.31
C PHE A 118 11.25 -39.86 15.33
N THR A 119 10.55 -39.94 16.46
CA THR A 119 9.22 -39.35 16.62
C THR A 119 9.25 -38.18 17.59
N THR A 120 8.79 -37.03 17.12
CA THR A 120 8.58 -35.83 17.93
C THR A 120 7.10 -35.72 18.26
N THR A 121 6.76 -35.63 19.55
CA THR A 121 5.40 -35.38 20.04
C THR A 121 5.19 -33.90 20.34
N ALA A 122 3.95 -33.44 20.43
CA ALA A 122 3.68 -32.07 20.86
C ALA A 122 4.12 -31.87 22.32
N SER A 123 4.66 -30.69 22.62
CA SER A 123 4.98 -30.27 23.97
C SER A 123 3.72 -29.91 24.78
N ALA A 124 3.88 -29.48 26.03
CA ALA A 124 2.75 -29.09 26.86
C ALA A 124 1.91 -27.96 26.24
N PHE A 125 0.59 -28.00 26.41
CA PHE A 125 -0.34 -26.98 25.95
C PHE A 125 0.02 -25.60 26.51
N SER A 126 0.31 -24.67 25.60
CA SER A 126 0.85 -23.35 25.93
C SER A 126 -0.04 -22.21 25.46
N LYS A 127 -0.68 -22.35 24.29
CA LYS A 127 -1.43 -21.27 23.64
C LYS A 127 -2.48 -21.80 22.68
N LEU A 128 -3.45 -20.97 22.35
CA LEU A 128 -4.43 -21.27 21.31
C LEU A 128 -3.93 -20.80 19.94
N GLN A 129 -4.43 -21.45 18.90
CA GLN A 129 -4.32 -21.01 17.52
C GLN A 129 -5.71 -20.91 16.91
N ILE A 130 -6.11 -19.71 16.50
CA ILE A 130 -7.30 -19.50 15.67
C ILE A 130 -6.92 -19.40 14.19
N LEU A 131 -7.64 -20.14 13.36
CA LEU A 131 -7.55 -20.16 11.91
C LEU A 131 -8.86 -19.67 11.31
N ALA A 132 -8.81 -18.56 10.59
CA ALA A 132 -9.92 -18.09 9.77
C ALA A 132 -9.98 -18.87 8.43
N PRO A 133 -11.12 -18.86 7.72
CA PRO A 133 -11.20 -19.45 6.39
C PRO A 133 -10.11 -18.90 5.45
N GLY A 134 -9.27 -19.76 4.86
CA GLY A 134 -8.12 -19.37 4.03
C GLY A 134 -6.76 -19.50 4.72
N GLU A 135 -6.75 -19.67 6.04
CA GLU A 135 -5.54 -20.00 6.80
C GLU A 135 -5.43 -21.52 7.05
N THR A 136 -4.19 -22.01 7.11
CA THR A 136 -3.87 -23.42 7.40
C THR A 136 -2.87 -23.51 8.53
N ALA A 137 -3.03 -24.48 9.44
CA ALA A 137 -2.04 -24.77 10.47
C ALA A 137 -0.68 -25.11 9.84
N ALA A 138 0.39 -24.50 10.35
CA ALA A 138 1.77 -24.73 9.95
C ALA A 138 2.65 -24.91 11.20
N PRO A 139 2.58 -26.09 11.85
CA PRO A 139 3.38 -26.40 13.03
C PRO A 139 4.89 -26.26 12.79
N GLY A 140 5.65 -25.92 13.83
CA GLY A 140 7.10 -25.70 13.78
C GLY A 140 7.53 -24.35 13.18
N THR A 141 6.63 -23.62 12.50
CA THR A 141 6.92 -22.28 11.96
C THR A 141 6.81 -21.19 13.03
N THR A 142 7.37 -20.01 12.78
CA THR A 142 7.32 -18.87 13.73
C THR A 142 5.88 -18.42 14.04
N THR A 143 5.02 -18.34 13.01
CA THR A 143 3.64 -17.85 13.11
C THR A 143 2.62 -18.96 13.41
N GLY A 144 3.01 -20.21 13.22
CA GLY A 144 2.15 -21.38 13.39
C GLY A 144 1.14 -21.60 12.27
N LYS A 145 1.04 -20.70 11.31
CA LYS A 145 0.05 -20.76 10.23
C LYS A 145 0.55 -20.12 8.94
N THR A 146 -0.01 -20.59 7.83
CA THR A 146 0.18 -20.06 6.47
C THR A 146 -1.16 -19.65 5.87
N GLY A 147 -1.12 -18.95 4.73
CA GLY A 147 -2.30 -18.42 4.06
C GLY A 147 -2.74 -17.07 4.63
N THR A 148 -3.84 -16.56 4.08
CA THR A 148 -4.46 -15.31 4.51
C THR A 148 -5.97 -15.51 4.63
N PRO A 149 -6.65 -14.82 5.56
CA PRO A 149 -8.10 -14.92 5.66
C PRO A 149 -8.79 -14.49 4.36
N THR A 150 -9.74 -15.31 3.92
CA THR A 150 -10.64 -15.01 2.80
C THR A 150 -11.68 -13.97 3.20
N VAL A 151 -12.06 -13.13 2.23
CA VAL A 151 -13.10 -12.12 2.41
C VAL A 151 -14.42 -12.77 2.83
N ARG A 152 -15.12 -12.12 3.76
CA ARG A 152 -16.44 -12.53 4.25
C ARG A 152 -17.51 -11.55 3.77
N THR A 153 -18.77 -11.95 3.85
CA THR A 153 -19.93 -11.08 3.60
C THR A 153 -20.68 -10.87 4.90
N ALA A 154 -21.07 -9.62 5.18
CA ALA A 154 -21.83 -9.27 6.37
C ALA A 154 -23.13 -10.10 6.45
N GLY A 155 -23.43 -10.63 7.64
CA GLY A 155 -24.60 -11.47 7.91
C GLY A 155 -24.47 -12.93 7.44
N VAL A 156 -23.37 -13.31 6.77
CA VAL A 156 -23.14 -14.69 6.33
C VAL A 156 -22.23 -15.41 7.33
N SER A 157 -22.75 -16.47 7.95
CA SER A 157 -22.00 -17.28 8.91
C SER A 157 -20.80 -17.98 8.27
N PHE A 158 -19.73 -18.14 9.04
CA PHE A 158 -18.55 -18.90 8.66
C PHE A 158 -17.92 -19.58 9.86
N ASN A 159 -17.06 -20.56 9.59
CA ASN A 159 -16.39 -21.32 10.65
C ASN A 159 -14.97 -20.82 10.85
N VAL A 160 -14.57 -20.67 12.11
CA VAL A 160 -13.16 -20.57 12.52
C VAL A 160 -12.76 -21.86 13.22
N THR A 161 -11.52 -22.30 13.01
CA THR A 161 -10.97 -23.46 13.69
C THR A 161 -10.05 -23.00 14.81
N VAL A 162 -10.20 -23.57 16.01
CA VAL A 162 -9.33 -23.33 17.16
C VAL A 162 -8.58 -24.60 17.49
N ASN A 163 -7.26 -24.49 17.62
CA ASN A 163 -6.37 -25.56 18.06
C ASN A 163 -5.73 -25.19 19.40
N ALA A 164 -5.69 -26.12 20.34
CA ALA A 164 -4.78 -26.09 21.48
C ALA A 164 -3.40 -26.53 21.01
N VAL A 165 -2.40 -25.66 21.18
CA VAL A 165 -1.05 -25.92 20.67
C VAL A 165 0.03 -25.70 21.72
N ASP A 166 1.17 -26.32 21.49
CA ASP A 166 2.39 -26.07 22.27
C ASP A 166 3.08 -24.75 21.85
N SER A 167 4.25 -24.47 22.44
CA SER A 167 5.04 -23.28 22.11
C SER A 167 5.48 -23.20 20.64
N TYR A 168 5.54 -24.34 19.94
CA TYR A 168 5.96 -24.49 18.54
C TYR A 168 4.78 -24.70 17.58
N TRP A 169 3.55 -24.43 18.03
CA TRP A 169 2.33 -24.54 17.22
C TRP A 169 1.95 -25.97 16.80
N ASN A 170 2.46 -26.99 17.49
CA ASN A 170 2.01 -28.36 17.30
C ASN A 170 0.70 -28.58 18.06
N LEU A 171 -0.25 -29.28 17.44
CA LEU A 171 -1.52 -29.63 18.05
C LEU A 171 -1.30 -30.53 19.27
N VAL A 172 -1.86 -30.14 20.41
CA VAL A 172 -1.86 -30.93 21.65
C VAL A 172 -3.22 -31.60 21.77
N ASP A 173 -3.29 -32.85 21.34
CA ASP A 173 -4.55 -33.61 21.16
C ASP A 173 -5.15 -34.16 22.46
N THR A 174 -4.54 -33.89 23.60
CA THR A 174 -5.03 -34.29 24.93
C THR A 174 -5.91 -33.23 25.60
N VAL A 175 -5.97 -32.02 25.03
CA VAL A 175 -6.72 -30.89 25.61
C VAL A 175 -8.21 -31.00 25.26
N SER A 176 -9.06 -30.75 26.26
CA SER A 176 -10.53 -30.74 26.11
C SER A 176 -11.18 -29.49 26.71
N ASP A 177 -10.38 -28.43 26.86
CA ASP A 177 -10.76 -27.18 27.51
C ASP A 177 -11.83 -26.42 26.71
N THR A 178 -12.60 -25.60 27.42
CA THR A 178 -13.70 -24.81 26.88
C THR A 178 -13.19 -23.48 26.36
N ILE A 179 -13.58 -23.13 25.13
CA ILE A 179 -13.13 -21.91 24.45
C ILE A 179 -14.28 -20.92 24.35
N ALA A 180 -13.97 -19.66 24.61
CA ALA A 180 -14.82 -18.51 24.32
C ALA A 180 -14.34 -17.81 23.04
N ILE A 181 -15.29 -17.43 22.17
CA ILE A 181 -15.02 -16.65 20.97
C ILE A 181 -15.54 -15.23 21.18
N THR A 182 -14.71 -14.24 20.86
CA THR A 182 -15.07 -12.81 20.89
C THR A 182 -14.73 -12.16 19.54
N SER A 183 -15.33 -11.01 19.23
CA SER A 183 -15.02 -10.24 18.02
C SER A 183 -15.01 -8.75 18.28
N THR A 184 -14.27 -8.00 17.45
CA THR A 184 -14.32 -6.54 17.43
C THR A 184 -15.53 -5.99 16.67
N ASP A 185 -16.28 -6.82 15.94
CA ASP A 185 -17.59 -6.41 15.41
C ASP A 185 -18.61 -6.45 16.55
N SER A 186 -19.05 -5.27 17.00
CA SER A 186 -20.03 -5.12 18.09
C SER A 186 -21.40 -5.73 17.78
N ALA A 187 -21.71 -5.94 16.50
CA ALA A 187 -22.96 -6.55 16.07
C ALA A 187 -22.82 -8.05 15.80
N ALA A 188 -21.63 -8.66 16.00
CA ALA A 188 -21.40 -10.06 15.68
C ALA A 188 -22.33 -11.02 16.42
N THR A 189 -22.77 -12.07 15.72
CA THR A 189 -23.40 -13.23 16.34
C THR A 189 -22.33 -14.30 16.57
N LEU A 190 -22.09 -14.61 17.84
CA LEU A 190 -21.00 -15.48 18.29
C LEU A 190 -21.58 -16.78 18.89
N PRO A 191 -20.84 -17.91 18.80
CA PRO A 191 -21.29 -19.18 19.35
C PRO A 191 -21.19 -19.17 20.88
N ALA A 192 -21.96 -20.04 21.53
CA ALA A 192 -21.77 -20.31 22.95
C ALA A 192 -20.40 -20.96 23.20
N ASN A 193 -19.86 -20.78 24.41
CA ASN A 193 -18.60 -21.42 24.82
C ASN A 193 -18.73 -22.95 24.68
N ALA A 194 -17.73 -23.58 24.05
CA ALA A 194 -17.76 -25.02 23.77
C ALA A 194 -16.37 -25.65 23.98
N PRO A 195 -16.30 -26.93 24.40
CA PRO A 195 -15.05 -27.65 24.61
C PRO A 195 -14.36 -27.98 23.29
N LEU A 196 -13.03 -28.08 23.34
CA LEU A 196 -12.22 -28.72 22.32
C LEU A 196 -12.41 -30.25 22.38
N PHE A 197 -12.31 -30.89 21.22
CA PHE A 197 -12.23 -32.34 21.08
C PHE A 197 -10.88 -32.70 20.47
N ALA A 198 -10.10 -33.49 21.20
CA ALA A 198 -8.72 -33.82 20.83
C ALA A 198 -7.88 -32.57 20.47
N GLY A 199 -7.96 -31.53 21.31
CA GLY A 199 -7.26 -30.26 21.09
C GLY A 199 -7.79 -29.39 19.95
N ASN A 200 -8.85 -29.79 19.24
CA ASN A 200 -9.41 -29.07 18.10
C ASN A 200 -10.90 -28.73 18.29
N GLY A 201 -11.33 -27.58 17.78
CA GLY A 201 -12.73 -27.18 17.79
C GLY A 201 -13.08 -26.27 16.62
N VAL A 202 -14.32 -26.35 16.15
CA VAL A 202 -14.85 -25.52 15.07
C VAL A 202 -15.99 -24.67 15.61
N PHE A 203 -15.89 -23.36 15.40
CA PHE A 203 -16.80 -22.36 15.95
C PHE A 203 -17.43 -21.55 14.83
N THR A 204 -18.76 -21.49 14.80
CA THR A 204 -19.49 -20.71 13.79
C THR A 204 -19.66 -19.27 14.25
N VAL A 205 -19.15 -18.33 13.47
CA VAL A 205 -19.17 -16.88 13.70
C VAL A 205 -19.93 -16.19 12.57
N THR A 206 -20.71 -15.17 12.89
CA THR A 206 -21.30 -14.26 11.90
C THR A 206 -20.92 -12.83 12.23
N LEU A 207 -20.21 -12.17 11.32
CA LEU A 207 -19.92 -10.74 11.40
C LEU A 207 -21.03 -10.01 10.64
N ASN A 208 -21.72 -9.09 11.30
CA ASN A 208 -22.94 -8.46 10.81
C ASN A 208 -22.71 -7.04 10.26
N THR A 209 -21.53 -6.47 10.53
CA THR A 209 -21.15 -5.15 10.01
C THR A 209 -20.15 -5.30 8.86
N PRO A 210 -20.28 -4.55 7.74
CA PRO A 210 -19.22 -4.41 6.76
C PRO A 210 -18.01 -3.66 7.36
N GLY A 211 -16.79 -4.07 7.04
CA GLY A 211 -15.57 -3.45 7.57
C GLY A 211 -14.43 -4.43 7.79
N SER A 212 -13.55 -4.08 8.74
CA SER A 212 -12.37 -4.87 9.11
C SER A 212 -12.43 -5.25 10.59
N PHE A 213 -12.52 -6.54 10.87
CA PHE A 213 -12.76 -7.05 12.23
C PHE A 213 -11.84 -8.21 12.57
N THR A 214 -11.59 -8.43 13.86
CA THR A 214 -10.85 -9.60 14.33
C THR A 214 -11.76 -10.52 15.13
N VAL A 215 -11.38 -11.79 15.20
CA VAL A 215 -12.01 -12.79 16.06
C VAL A 215 -10.93 -13.33 16.99
N THR A 216 -11.24 -13.45 18.28
CA THR A 216 -10.32 -13.91 19.31
C THR A 216 -10.88 -15.14 20.01
N ALA A 217 -10.06 -16.19 20.11
CA ALA A 217 -10.31 -17.37 20.92
C ALA A 217 -9.54 -17.27 22.24
N THR A 218 -10.24 -17.48 23.35
CA THR A 218 -9.69 -17.46 24.72
C THR A 218 -10.06 -18.75 25.44
N ASP A 219 -9.11 -19.28 26.20
CA ASP A 219 -9.34 -20.44 27.05
C ASP A 219 -10.11 -20.02 28.32
N VAL A 220 -11.24 -20.65 28.57
CA VAL A 220 -12.11 -20.35 29.71
C VAL A 220 -11.67 -21.11 30.96
N ASN A 221 -11.12 -22.31 30.79
CA ASN A 221 -10.69 -23.16 31.89
C ASN A 221 -9.38 -22.66 32.49
N ASP A 222 -8.45 -22.20 31.66
CA ASP A 222 -7.17 -21.63 32.07
C ASP A 222 -6.87 -20.31 31.32
N PRO A 223 -7.29 -19.15 31.86
CA PRO A 223 -7.03 -17.84 31.27
C PRO A 223 -5.54 -17.46 31.18
N THR A 224 -4.63 -18.25 31.75
CA THR A 224 -3.18 -18.01 31.62
C THR A 224 -2.62 -18.47 30.27
N LYS A 225 -3.37 -19.31 29.53
CA LYS A 225 -3.01 -19.70 28.16
C LYS A 225 -3.12 -18.50 27.24
N THR A 226 -2.11 -18.31 26.40
CA THR A 226 -2.11 -17.19 25.45
C THR A 226 -3.26 -17.35 24.46
N ALA A 227 -4.18 -16.37 24.45
CA ALA A 227 -5.28 -16.28 23.50
C ALA A 227 -4.77 -16.11 22.07
N SER A 228 -5.64 -16.40 21.10
CA SER A 228 -5.32 -16.29 19.68
C SER A 228 -6.31 -15.38 18.97
N THR A 229 -5.79 -14.38 18.25
CA THR A 229 -6.59 -13.43 17.47
C THR A 229 -6.27 -13.59 15.99
N THR A 230 -7.30 -13.59 15.14
CA THR A 230 -7.10 -13.61 13.68
C THR A 230 -6.42 -12.32 13.22
N PRO A 231 -5.72 -12.33 12.06
CA PRO A 231 -5.51 -11.09 11.31
C PRO A 231 -6.86 -10.40 11.03
N PRO A 232 -6.86 -9.11 10.68
CA PRO A 232 -8.09 -8.42 10.31
C PRO A 232 -8.81 -9.12 9.15
N LEU A 233 -10.06 -9.52 9.40
CA LEU A 233 -10.97 -10.13 8.44
C LEU A 233 -11.68 -9.02 7.68
N THR A 234 -11.58 -9.04 6.35
CA THR A 234 -12.33 -8.12 5.48
C THR A 234 -13.75 -8.64 5.32
N VAL A 235 -14.74 -7.85 5.71
CA VAL A 235 -16.17 -8.15 5.60
C VAL A 235 -16.81 -7.14 4.65
N LEU A 236 -17.30 -7.61 3.51
CA LEU A 236 -18.02 -6.77 2.55
C LEU A 236 -19.50 -6.75 2.87
N GLY A 237 -20.20 -5.66 2.52
CA GLY A 237 -21.64 -5.63 2.59
C GLY A 237 -22.30 -6.52 1.53
N ILE A 238 -23.58 -6.78 1.75
CA ILE A 238 -24.39 -7.61 0.85
C ILE A 238 -24.51 -6.89 -0.51
N PRO A 239 -24.34 -7.60 -1.64
CA PRO A 239 -24.61 -7.05 -2.95
C PRO A 239 -26.12 -6.93 -3.19
N LEU A 240 -26.56 -5.74 -3.55
CA LEU A 240 -27.94 -5.35 -3.76
C LEU A 240 -28.15 -4.86 -5.19
N VAL A 241 -29.30 -5.19 -5.77
CA VAL A 241 -29.74 -4.69 -7.09
C VAL A 241 -30.92 -3.76 -6.88
N TRP A 242 -30.86 -2.57 -7.49
CA TRP A 242 -31.91 -1.55 -7.41
C TRP A 242 -33.19 -2.04 -8.08
N VAL A 243 -34.31 -1.86 -7.39
CA VAL A 243 -35.66 -2.11 -7.93
C VAL A 243 -36.45 -0.80 -7.99
N GLY A 244 -36.39 0.00 -6.92
CA GLY A 244 -37.25 1.16 -6.73
C GLY A 244 -38.71 0.78 -6.44
N ASP A 245 -39.53 1.80 -6.22
CA ASP A 245 -40.97 1.67 -5.93
C ASP A 245 -41.86 2.31 -7.00
N TRP A 246 -41.26 2.84 -8.08
CA TRP A 246 -41.92 3.50 -9.21
C TRP A 246 -42.74 4.75 -8.84
N THR A 247 -42.57 5.28 -7.62
CA THR A 247 -43.34 6.41 -7.10
C THR A 247 -42.46 7.49 -6.48
N LEU A 248 -41.70 7.16 -5.45
CA LEU A 248 -40.76 8.07 -4.79
C LEU A 248 -39.30 7.68 -5.05
N ASN A 249 -39.05 6.41 -5.40
CA ASN A 249 -37.73 5.84 -5.66
C ASN A 249 -36.71 6.22 -4.59
N LEU A 250 -37.11 6.05 -3.32
CA LEU A 250 -36.29 6.41 -2.18
C LEU A 250 -35.06 5.51 -2.07
N TRP A 251 -33.88 6.12 -2.02
CA TRP A 251 -32.66 5.48 -1.56
C TRP A 251 -32.38 5.95 -0.14
N ASP A 252 -32.78 5.11 0.82
CA ASP A 252 -32.63 5.31 2.26
C ASP A 252 -32.38 3.96 2.96
N THR A 253 -32.31 3.97 4.29
CA THR A 253 -32.02 2.76 5.10
C THR A 253 -33.25 2.01 5.62
N SER A 254 -34.44 2.31 5.12
CA SER A 254 -35.72 1.82 5.63
C SER A 254 -36.67 1.28 4.54
N SER A 255 -36.59 1.83 3.34
CA SER A 255 -37.44 1.51 2.19
C SER A 255 -36.97 0.21 1.54
N LEU A 256 -37.90 -0.70 1.27
CA LEU A 256 -37.63 -2.01 0.68
C LEU A 256 -37.51 -1.92 -0.86
N ASN A 257 -36.47 -1.24 -1.35
CA ASN A 257 -36.28 -0.90 -2.76
C ASN A 257 -35.14 -1.68 -3.45
N TRP A 258 -34.64 -2.74 -2.80
CA TRP A 258 -33.47 -3.49 -3.24
C TRP A 258 -33.70 -4.98 -3.21
N TYR A 259 -33.24 -5.71 -4.23
CA TYR A 259 -33.11 -7.16 -4.16
C TYR A 259 -31.75 -7.57 -3.61
N ASN A 260 -31.75 -8.48 -2.64
CA ASN A 260 -30.54 -9.21 -2.23
C ASN A 260 -30.29 -10.42 -3.17
N PRO A 261 -29.18 -11.19 -3.00
CA PRO A 261 -28.89 -12.34 -3.85
C PRO A 261 -29.90 -13.49 -3.76
N ALA A 262 -30.75 -13.49 -2.73
CA ALA A 262 -31.85 -14.44 -2.57
C ALA A 262 -33.16 -13.95 -3.24
N PHE A 263 -33.11 -12.84 -3.99
CA PHE A 263 -34.26 -12.19 -4.63
C PHE A 263 -35.36 -11.76 -3.66
N THR A 264 -34.98 -11.41 -2.43
CA THR A 264 -35.88 -10.82 -1.42
C THR A 264 -35.73 -9.31 -1.40
N LEU A 265 -36.85 -8.59 -1.32
CA LEU A 265 -36.84 -7.15 -1.12
C LEU A 265 -36.31 -6.81 0.28
N VAL A 266 -35.31 -5.95 0.32
CA VAL A 266 -34.63 -5.50 1.54
C VAL A 266 -34.40 -3.99 1.49
N ALA A 267 -34.18 -3.40 2.66
CA ALA A 267 -33.69 -2.03 2.77
C ALA A 267 -32.17 -1.98 2.58
N PHE A 268 -31.68 -0.87 2.06
CA PHE A 268 -30.23 -0.64 1.98
C PHE A 268 -29.64 -0.42 3.37
N THR A 269 -28.43 -0.92 3.60
CA THR A 269 -27.62 -0.59 4.78
C THR A 269 -26.27 -0.04 4.33
N ASN A 270 -25.75 0.96 5.03
CA ASN A 270 -24.43 1.52 4.75
C ASN A 270 -23.36 0.42 4.70
N GLY A 271 -22.47 0.50 3.73
CA GLY A 271 -21.48 -0.53 3.39
C GLY A 271 -21.99 -1.63 2.46
N ASN A 272 -23.27 -1.65 2.08
CA ASN A 272 -23.74 -2.53 1.01
C ASN A 272 -23.16 -2.13 -0.35
N GLN A 273 -23.03 -3.13 -1.21
CA GLN A 273 -22.61 -2.95 -2.61
C GLN A 273 -23.89 -2.81 -3.43
N VAL A 274 -24.03 -1.77 -4.24
CA VAL A 274 -25.27 -1.48 -4.96
C VAL A 274 -25.07 -1.47 -6.47
N THR A 275 -26.01 -2.09 -7.18
CA THR A 275 -26.04 -2.14 -8.65
C THR A 275 -27.35 -1.54 -9.17
N PHE A 276 -27.24 -0.62 -10.11
CA PHE A 276 -28.35 -0.08 -10.90
C PHE A 276 -28.22 -0.62 -12.33
N ASP A 277 -29.13 -1.50 -12.71
CA ASP A 277 -29.17 -2.12 -14.04
C ASP A 277 -30.52 -1.87 -14.74
N ASP A 278 -30.78 -2.58 -15.84
CA ASP A 278 -32.00 -2.44 -16.63
C ASP A 278 -33.26 -3.00 -15.96
N SER A 279 -33.14 -3.69 -14.82
CA SER A 279 -34.30 -4.24 -14.09
C SER A 279 -34.94 -3.24 -13.12
N GLY A 280 -34.19 -2.21 -12.71
CA GLY A 280 -34.64 -1.22 -11.74
C GLY A 280 -35.44 -0.06 -12.33
N SER A 281 -36.23 0.61 -11.48
CA SER A 281 -36.95 1.83 -11.82
C SER A 281 -35.98 3.00 -11.98
N SER A 282 -35.85 3.50 -13.21
CA SER A 282 -35.04 4.69 -13.54
C SER A 282 -35.84 6.00 -13.58
N SER A 283 -37.18 5.89 -13.57
CA SER A 283 -38.12 7.01 -13.53
C SER A 283 -39.28 6.70 -12.58
N PRO A 284 -39.56 7.55 -11.58
CA PRO A 284 -38.92 8.84 -11.30
C PRO A 284 -37.44 8.72 -10.86
N ALA A 285 -36.72 9.84 -10.74
CA ALA A 285 -35.32 9.82 -10.32
C ALA A 285 -35.12 9.10 -8.98
N VAL A 286 -33.96 8.46 -8.80
CA VAL A 286 -33.56 7.88 -7.52
C VAL A 286 -33.37 9.02 -6.52
N ASN A 287 -34.22 9.05 -5.49
CA ASN A 287 -34.27 10.12 -4.50
C ASN A 287 -33.47 9.71 -3.26
N ILE A 288 -32.27 10.28 -3.12
CA ILE A 288 -31.41 10.03 -1.97
C ILE A 288 -31.96 10.78 -0.76
N VAL A 289 -32.23 10.07 0.34
CA VAL A 289 -32.72 10.66 1.59
C VAL A 289 -31.68 10.48 2.68
N GLY A 290 -31.19 11.60 3.21
CA GLY A 290 -30.04 11.60 4.13
C GLY A 290 -28.73 11.23 3.42
N THR A 291 -27.71 10.86 4.19
CA THR A 291 -26.43 10.41 3.64
C THR A 291 -26.41 8.88 3.53
N VAL A 292 -26.30 8.37 2.32
CA VAL A 292 -26.08 6.93 2.05
C VAL A 292 -24.59 6.68 1.81
N MET A 293 -24.05 5.60 2.37
CA MET A 293 -22.62 5.28 2.30
C MET A 293 -22.40 3.86 1.76
N PRO A 294 -22.70 3.60 0.48
CA PRO A 294 -22.44 2.29 -0.13
C PRO A 294 -20.93 2.01 -0.24
N ASP A 295 -20.56 0.74 -0.28
CA ASP A 295 -19.17 0.31 -0.50
C ASP A 295 -18.79 0.36 -1.99
N THR A 296 -19.73 -0.02 -2.85
CA THR A 296 -19.60 0.16 -4.30
C THR A 296 -20.92 0.60 -4.90
N ILE A 297 -20.86 1.42 -5.94
CA ILE A 297 -21.99 1.82 -6.77
C ILE A 297 -21.64 1.45 -8.20
N THR A 298 -22.38 0.51 -8.77
CA THR A 298 -22.25 0.15 -10.18
C THR A 298 -23.51 0.59 -10.91
N VAL A 299 -23.37 1.46 -11.91
CA VAL A 299 -24.46 1.80 -12.82
C VAL A 299 -24.15 1.15 -14.17
N ASN A 300 -24.88 0.10 -14.50
CA ASN A 300 -24.72 -0.71 -15.70
C ASN A 300 -26.06 -0.93 -16.39
N SER A 301 -26.57 0.11 -17.03
CA SER A 301 -27.88 0.11 -17.65
C SER A 301 -27.82 0.76 -19.04
N ALA A 302 -28.71 0.32 -19.92
CA ALA A 302 -29.06 1.03 -21.15
C ALA A 302 -30.01 2.21 -20.88
N SER A 303 -30.78 2.16 -19.79
CA SER A 303 -31.64 3.26 -19.33
C SER A 303 -30.84 4.36 -18.65
N ASP A 304 -31.35 5.59 -18.72
CA ASP A 304 -30.77 6.74 -18.04
C ASP A 304 -31.21 6.78 -16.58
N TYR A 305 -30.26 6.82 -15.65
CA TYR A 305 -30.52 7.03 -14.23
C TYR A 305 -30.22 8.48 -13.83
N THR A 306 -31.07 9.03 -12.97
CA THR A 306 -30.79 10.30 -12.27
C THR A 306 -30.76 10.05 -10.78
N PHE A 307 -29.65 10.39 -10.14
CA PHE A 307 -29.52 10.43 -8.68
C PHE A 307 -29.70 11.88 -8.23
N GLY A 308 -30.78 12.13 -7.52
CA GLY A 308 -31.12 13.44 -7.00
C GLY A 308 -31.48 13.38 -5.52
N SER A 309 -31.83 14.52 -4.96
CA SER A 309 -32.47 14.55 -3.65
C SER A 309 -33.46 15.70 -3.58
N THR A 310 -34.65 15.42 -3.04
CA THR A 310 -35.64 16.44 -2.69
C THR A 310 -35.46 16.98 -1.26
N SER A 311 -34.58 16.36 -0.47
CA SER A 311 -34.38 16.67 0.97
C SER A 311 -32.92 16.96 1.33
N GLY A 312 -32.05 17.21 0.35
CA GLY A 312 -30.62 17.49 0.57
C GLY A 312 -29.77 16.26 0.93
N GLY A 313 -30.25 15.06 0.63
CA GLY A 313 -29.48 13.82 0.75
C GLY A 313 -28.29 13.74 -0.20
N SER A 314 -27.31 12.91 0.16
CA SER A 314 -26.03 12.80 -0.54
C SER A 314 -25.44 11.39 -0.44
N ILE A 315 -24.49 11.11 -1.33
CA ILE A 315 -23.66 9.90 -1.27
C ILE A 315 -22.38 10.25 -0.51
N GLY A 316 -22.07 9.47 0.52
CA GLY A 316 -20.87 9.61 1.36
C GLY A 316 -20.03 8.33 1.42
N GLY A 317 -19.01 8.34 2.28
CA GLY A 317 -18.15 7.18 2.54
C GLY A 317 -16.98 7.03 1.56
N THR A 318 -16.28 5.91 1.64
CA THR A 318 -15.09 5.63 0.81
C THR A 318 -15.41 4.79 -0.43
N GLY A 319 -16.69 4.52 -0.67
CA GLY A 319 -17.11 3.63 -1.74
C GLY A 319 -16.83 4.17 -3.13
N THR A 320 -16.65 3.25 -4.09
CA THR A 320 -16.35 3.57 -5.49
C THR A 320 -17.62 3.72 -6.33
N LEU A 321 -17.57 4.52 -7.39
CA LEU A 321 -18.64 4.64 -8.37
C LEU A 321 -18.13 4.22 -9.75
N THR A 322 -18.71 3.18 -10.34
CA THR A 322 -18.40 2.74 -11.71
C THR A 322 -19.60 3.01 -12.61
N LYS A 323 -19.40 3.87 -13.60
CA LYS A 323 -20.37 4.11 -14.67
C LYS A 323 -20.00 3.29 -15.90
N GLN A 324 -20.87 2.35 -16.25
CA GLN A 324 -20.80 1.48 -17.42
C GLN A 324 -22.20 1.32 -18.04
N GLY A 325 -22.37 0.45 -19.03
CA GLY A 325 -23.59 0.41 -19.83
C GLY A 325 -23.73 1.65 -20.74
N THR A 326 -24.68 1.61 -21.67
CA THR A 326 -24.83 2.65 -22.70
C THR A 326 -25.64 3.86 -22.26
N GLY A 327 -26.48 3.73 -21.23
CA GLY A 327 -27.30 4.82 -20.71
C GLY A 327 -26.45 5.90 -20.01
N SER A 328 -27.11 6.97 -19.59
CA SER A 328 -26.51 8.07 -18.85
C SER A 328 -26.72 7.91 -17.35
N LEU A 329 -25.79 8.44 -16.55
CA LEU A 329 -25.98 8.66 -15.13
C LEU A 329 -25.89 10.16 -14.86
N THR A 330 -26.93 10.73 -14.26
CA THR A 330 -26.94 12.13 -13.82
C THR A 330 -26.76 12.19 -12.30
N LEU A 331 -25.75 12.91 -11.83
CA LEU A 331 -25.56 13.24 -10.41
C LEU A 331 -26.02 14.68 -10.15
N GLY A 332 -27.15 14.82 -9.45
CA GLY A 332 -27.81 16.10 -9.21
C GLY A 332 -27.51 16.77 -7.86
N THR A 333 -26.77 16.11 -6.97
CA THR A 333 -26.51 16.59 -5.60
C THR A 333 -25.02 16.83 -5.35
N ALA A 334 -24.69 17.65 -4.35
CA ALA A 334 -23.36 17.65 -3.76
C ALA A 334 -23.14 16.33 -3.02
N ASN A 335 -21.99 15.69 -3.22
CA ASN A 335 -21.67 14.42 -2.57
C ASN A 335 -20.33 14.49 -1.85
N THR A 336 -20.16 13.62 -0.84
CA THR A 336 -18.95 13.60 -0.01
C THR A 336 -18.14 12.33 -0.15
N PHE A 337 -18.60 11.35 -0.96
CA PHE A 337 -17.85 10.11 -1.16
C PHE A 337 -16.47 10.35 -1.78
N SER A 338 -15.48 9.59 -1.31
CA SER A 338 -14.07 9.79 -1.64
C SER A 338 -13.45 8.67 -2.48
N GLY A 339 -14.17 7.55 -2.65
CA GLY A 339 -13.72 6.48 -3.53
C GLY A 339 -13.71 6.90 -4.99
N LEU A 340 -12.96 6.17 -5.80
CA LEU A 340 -12.76 6.45 -7.23
C LEU A 340 -14.09 6.46 -8.00
N THR A 341 -14.30 7.47 -8.83
CA THR A 341 -15.32 7.48 -9.89
C THR A 341 -14.70 7.04 -11.20
N LYS A 342 -15.10 5.88 -11.72
CA LYS A 342 -14.59 5.30 -12.95
C LYS A 342 -15.62 5.38 -14.08
N LEU A 343 -15.24 6.01 -15.20
CA LEU A 343 -16.05 6.08 -16.42
C LEU A 343 -15.59 5.02 -17.41
N SER A 344 -16.38 3.96 -17.55
CA SER A 344 -16.11 2.80 -18.42
C SER A 344 -17.11 2.57 -19.54
N GLY A 345 -18.25 3.25 -19.53
CA GLY A 345 -19.19 3.27 -20.65
C GLY A 345 -20.34 4.24 -20.44
N GLY A 346 -20.97 4.68 -21.54
CA GLY A 346 -22.07 5.65 -21.52
C GLY A 346 -21.66 7.00 -20.96
N THR A 347 -22.62 7.86 -20.62
CA THR A 347 -22.32 9.24 -20.21
C THR A 347 -22.49 9.42 -18.69
N LEU A 348 -21.56 10.14 -18.06
CA LEU A 348 -21.77 10.71 -16.72
C LEU A 348 -22.09 12.20 -16.86
N ILE A 349 -23.19 12.65 -16.26
CA ILE A 349 -23.63 14.04 -16.25
C ILE A 349 -23.52 14.57 -14.83
N LEU A 350 -22.75 15.63 -14.62
CA LEU A 350 -22.69 16.33 -13.34
C LEU A 350 -23.60 17.55 -13.42
N ASN A 351 -24.77 17.48 -12.78
CA ASN A 351 -25.69 18.62 -12.66
C ASN A 351 -25.42 19.44 -11.39
N HIS A 352 -24.42 19.06 -10.59
CA HIS A 352 -23.95 19.81 -9.45
C HIS A 352 -22.42 19.89 -9.49
N HIS A 353 -21.87 21.08 -9.28
CA HIS A 353 -20.43 21.31 -9.40
C HIS A 353 -19.57 20.65 -8.32
N LEU A 354 -20.22 20.22 -7.22
CA LEU A 354 -19.66 19.42 -6.14
C LEU A 354 -20.07 17.94 -6.18
N ALA A 355 -20.61 17.45 -7.29
CA ALA A 355 -21.07 16.07 -7.37
C ALA A 355 -19.96 15.03 -7.13
N LEU A 356 -18.70 15.38 -7.45
CA LEU A 356 -17.51 14.53 -7.28
C LEU A 356 -16.39 15.21 -6.47
N GLN A 357 -16.72 16.19 -5.62
CA GLN A 357 -15.72 17.07 -4.99
C GLN A 357 -14.60 16.37 -4.19
N ASN A 358 -14.84 15.14 -3.72
CA ASN A 358 -13.87 14.35 -2.97
C ASN A 358 -13.48 13.05 -3.70
N SER A 359 -14.12 12.75 -4.84
CA SER A 359 -13.93 11.53 -5.60
C SER A 359 -13.00 11.80 -6.80
N PRO A 360 -11.84 11.14 -6.88
CA PRO A 360 -11.02 11.19 -8.09
C PRO A 360 -11.82 10.67 -9.29
N LEU A 361 -11.73 11.35 -10.43
CA LEU A 361 -12.40 10.95 -11.67
C LEU A 361 -11.41 10.25 -12.61
N GLN A 362 -11.74 9.04 -13.07
CA GLN A 362 -10.96 8.28 -14.04
C GLN A 362 -11.70 8.10 -15.37
N PHE A 363 -11.07 8.59 -16.45
CA PHE A 363 -11.50 8.32 -17.83
C PHE A 363 -10.83 7.06 -18.37
N THR A 364 -11.62 6.04 -18.75
CA THR A 364 -11.05 4.81 -19.32
C THR A 364 -11.15 4.72 -20.84
N SER A 365 -12.07 5.47 -21.48
CA SER A 365 -12.15 5.58 -22.95
C SER A 365 -12.87 6.87 -23.36
N ILE A 366 -12.73 7.28 -24.63
CA ILE A 366 -13.49 8.41 -25.21
C ILE A 366 -14.98 8.08 -25.41
N ALA A 367 -15.35 6.79 -25.39
CA ALA A 367 -16.74 6.34 -25.50
C ALA A 367 -17.51 6.49 -24.17
N ALA A 368 -16.85 6.96 -23.11
CA ALA A 368 -17.44 7.21 -21.80
C ALA A 368 -17.29 8.69 -21.39
N PRO A 369 -17.96 9.63 -22.07
CA PRO A 369 -17.76 11.06 -21.83
C PRO A 369 -18.39 11.52 -20.50
N LEU A 370 -17.82 12.60 -19.98
CA LEU A 370 -18.42 13.47 -18.98
C LEU A 370 -19.20 14.59 -19.67
N GLN A 371 -20.30 15.01 -19.07
CA GLN A 371 -21.04 16.21 -19.40
C GLN A 371 -21.28 17.04 -18.14
N LEU A 372 -21.33 18.36 -18.31
CA LEU A 372 -21.61 19.29 -17.22
C LEU A 372 -22.98 19.93 -17.45
N GLY A 373 -23.77 19.98 -16.38
CA GLY A 373 -25.05 20.68 -16.36
C GLY A 373 -24.88 22.18 -16.59
N ALA A 374 -25.94 22.83 -17.08
CA ALA A 374 -25.94 24.26 -17.36
C ALA A 374 -25.56 25.08 -16.12
N GLY A 375 -24.71 26.10 -16.32
CA GLY A 375 -24.30 27.04 -15.27
C GLY A 375 -23.12 26.58 -14.40
N ILE A 376 -22.55 25.39 -14.64
CA ILE A 376 -21.31 24.98 -13.98
C ILE A 376 -20.14 25.73 -14.59
N THR A 377 -19.60 26.71 -13.85
CA THR A 377 -18.42 27.49 -14.24
C THR A 377 -17.16 27.15 -13.42
N ASN A 378 -17.34 26.52 -12.26
CA ASN A 378 -16.26 26.00 -11.42
C ASN A 378 -16.53 24.54 -11.06
N LEU A 379 -15.77 23.62 -11.65
CA LEU A 379 -15.90 22.19 -11.38
C LEU A 379 -14.92 21.77 -10.26
N VAL A 380 -15.41 21.03 -9.25
CA VAL A 380 -14.56 20.46 -8.20
C VAL A 380 -14.58 18.93 -8.28
N LEU A 381 -13.39 18.33 -8.40
CA LEU A 381 -13.19 16.88 -8.44
C LEU A 381 -12.23 16.47 -7.34
N GLY A 382 -12.32 15.24 -6.81
CA GLY A 382 -11.36 14.69 -5.86
C GLY A 382 -9.97 14.38 -6.43
N GLY A 383 -9.72 14.80 -7.67
CA GLY A 383 -8.53 14.49 -8.47
C GLY A 383 -8.92 14.10 -9.88
N LEU A 384 -7.94 14.15 -10.79
CA LEU A 384 -8.07 13.65 -12.15
C LEU A 384 -7.08 12.51 -12.39
N GLN A 385 -7.61 11.37 -12.84
CA GLN A 385 -6.85 10.17 -13.09
C GLN A 385 -6.96 9.72 -14.55
N LYS A 386 -5.82 9.52 -15.19
CA LYS A 386 -5.75 8.82 -16.48
C LYS A 386 -4.34 8.28 -16.70
N THR A 387 -4.28 7.11 -17.33
CA THR A 387 -3.03 6.52 -17.84
C THR A 387 -3.11 6.41 -19.36
N GLY A 388 -2.02 6.81 -20.03
CA GLY A 388 -1.89 6.78 -21.50
C GLY A 388 -2.51 7.99 -22.22
N SER A 389 -2.22 8.06 -23.53
CA SER A 389 -2.55 9.13 -24.50
C SER A 389 -2.20 10.57 -24.06
N GLU A 390 -2.28 11.50 -25.02
CA GLU A 390 -2.17 12.95 -24.81
C GLU A 390 -3.37 13.65 -25.49
N LEU A 391 -4.59 13.20 -25.18
CA LEU A 391 -5.80 13.82 -25.72
C LEU A 391 -6.20 15.06 -24.89
N PRO A 392 -6.74 16.11 -25.53
CA PRO A 392 -7.35 17.23 -24.81
C PRO A 392 -8.54 16.79 -23.96
N ILE A 393 -8.66 17.32 -22.75
CA ILE A 393 -9.72 16.95 -21.79
C ILE A 393 -11.13 17.23 -22.31
N ASN A 394 -11.32 18.22 -23.20
CA ASN A 394 -12.60 18.47 -23.87
C ASN A 394 -13.02 17.36 -24.87
N THR A 395 -12.13 16.42 -25.17
CA THR A 395 -12.50 15.16 -25.86
C THR A 395 -13.34 14.26 -24.94
N PHE A 396 -13.13 14.37 -23.62
CA PHE A 396 -13.86 13.60 -22.61
C PHE A 396 -14.97 14.41 -21.97
N ILE A 397 -14.81 15.73 -21.79
CA ILE A 397 -15.86 16.63 -21.31
C ILE A 397 -16.53 17.27 -22.52
N THR A 398 -17.58 16.64 -23.00
CA THR A 398 -18.16 16.93 -24.33
C THR A 398 -19.21 18.03 -24.34
N VAL A 399 -19.79 18.34 -23.17
CA VAL A 399 -20.85 19.35 -23.00
C VAL A 399 -20.55 20.20 -21.76
N GLY A 400 -20.73 21.51 -21.87
CA GLY A 400 -20.55 22.49 -20.79
C GLY A 400 -19.10 22.81 -20.44
N TYR A 401 -18.11 22.21 -21.13
CA TYR A 401 -16.70 22.46 -20.85
C TYR A 401 -16.29 23.92 -21.12
N ASP A 402 -16.78 24.51 -22.21
CA ASP A 402 -16.40 25.88 -22.61
C ASP A 402 -16.87 26.98 -21.64
N ASP A 403 -17.85 26.66 -20.78
CA ASP A 403 -18.35 27.56 -19.73
C ASP A 403 -17.46 27.55 -18.47
N LEU A 404 -16.53 26.59 -18.35
CA LEU A 404 -15.64 26.51 -17.21
C LEU A 404 -14.61 27.64 -17.23
N VAL A 405 -14.52 28.34 -16.10
CA VAL A 405 -13.45 29.29 -15.79
C VAL A 405 -12.47 28.73 -14.76
N GLN A 406 -12.88 27.72 -13.99
CA GLN A 406 -12.06 27.08 -12.98
C GLN A 406 -12.26 25.56 -12.94
N LEU A 407 -11.16 24.83 -12.85
CA LEU A 407 -11.12 23.42 -12.49
C LEU A 407 -10.36 23.27 -11.17
N THR A 408 -11.03 22.72 -10.16
CA THR A 408 -10.48 22.48 -8.83
C THR A 408 -10.24 20.99 -8.62
N LEU A 409 -9.01 20.61 -8.27
CA LEU A 409 -8.60 19.24 -7.96
C LEU A 409 -8.36 19.13 -6.45
N ASN A 410 -9.30 18.54 -5.73
CA ASN A 410 -9.30 18.40 -4.27
C ASN A 410 -8.84 17.01 -3.84
N VAL A 411 -7.54 16.74 -3.97
CA VAL A 411 -6.99 15.41 -3.69
C VAL A 411 -6.85 15.20 -2.18
N ALA A 412 -7.50 14.16 -1.66
CA ALA A 412 -7.50 13.82 -0.24
C ALA A 412 -6.13 13.34 0.27
N ALA A 413 -5.92 13.40 1.59
CA ALA A 413 -4.68 12.96 2.24
C ALA A 413 -4.34 11.50 1.88
N GLY A 414 -3.06 11.22 1.62
CA GLY A 414 -2.59 9.89 1.26
C GLY A 414 -2.89 9.45 -0.18
N ASN A 415 -3.73 10.18 -0.92
CA ASN A 415 -4.01 9.87 -2.32
C ASN A 415 -2.95 10.49 -3.24
N THR A 416 -2.49 9.67 -4.19
CA THR A 416 -1.59 10.08 -5.28
C THR A 416 -2.30 9.80 -6.60
N VAL A 417 -2.69 10.86 -7.30
CA VAL A 417 -3.48 10.78 -8.54
C VAL A 417 -2.68 11.39 -9.68
N SER A 418 -2.67 10.77 -10.86
CA SER A 418 -1.96 11.26 -12.04
C SER A 418 -2.87 11.33 -13.25
N TYR A 419 -2.77 12.43 -14.00
CA TYR A 419 -3.48 12.63 -15.26
C TYR A 419 -2.48 12.78 -16.41
N SER A 420 -2.46 11.81 -17.32
CA SER A 420 -1.50 11.78 -18.44
C SER A 420 -1.90 12.66 -19.64
N ASP A 421 -3.15 13.06 -19.74
CA ASP A 421 -3.71 13.79 -20.89
C ASP A 421 -3.57 15.32 -20.73
N ILE A 422 -3.97 16.08 -21.76
CA ILE A 422 -3.84 17.54 -21.82
C ILE A 422 -5.05 18.20 -21.15
N ILE A 423 -4.81 19.07 -20.16
CA ILE A 423 -5.83 20.04 -19.73
C ILE A 423 -5.72 21.27 -20.64
N ASN A 424 -6.64 21.41 -21.60
CA ASN A 424 -6.68 22.54 -22.51
C ASN A 424 -7.38 23.76 -21.89
N SER A 425 -7.25 24.93 -22.53
CA SER A 425 -8.02 26.12 -22.12
C SER A 425 -9.45 26.03 -22.63
N THR A 426 -10.35 26.75 -21.96
CA THR A 426 -11.70 27.06 -22.44
C THR A 426 -11.69 28.39 -23.19
N THR A 427 -12.80 28.71 -23.86
CA THR A 427 -12.97 30.01 -24.52
C THR A 427 -12.81 31.19 -23.55
N ALA A 428 -13.24 31.03 -22.29
CA ALA A 428 -13.13 32.05 -21.25
C ALA A 428 -11.75 32.09 -20.56
N GLY A 429 -10.86 31.15 -20.87
CA GLY A 429 -9.62 30.91 -20.14
C GLY A 429 -9.85 30.09 -18.87
N LEU A 430 -9.13 28.99 -18.75
CA LEU A 430 -9.27 28.07 -17.62
C LEU A 430 -8.19 28.32 -16.56
N LYS A 431 -8.61 28.47 -15.29
CA LYS A 431 -7.75 28.46 -14.11
C LYS A 431 -7.70 27.05 -13.51
N LEU A 432 -6.52 26.59 -13.13
CA LEU A 432 -6.35 25.34 -12.39
C LEU A 432 -6.11 25.61 -10.91
N VAL A 433 -6.88 24.98 -10.03
CA VAL A 433 -6.69 25.06 -8.58
C VAL A 433 -6.45 23.66 -8.04
N LYS A 434 -5.39 23.48 -7.25
CA LYS A 434 -5.11 22.27 -6.48
C LYS A 434 -5.41 22.54 -5.00
N THR A 435 -6.30 21.74 -4.42
CA THR A 435 -6.65 21.76 -3.00
C THR A 435 -6.53 20.35 -2.41
N GLY A 436 -6.75 20.25 -1.10
CA GLY A 436 -6.61 19.01 -0.37
C GLY A 436 -5.15 18.60 -0.20
N PRO A 437 -4.80 17.88 0.88
CA PRO A 437 -3.40 17.60 1.23
C PRO A 437 -2.74 16.52 0.37
N GLY A 438 -3.47 15.87 -0.53
CA GLY A 438 -2.95 14.82 -1.41
C GLY A 438 -2.12 15.35 -2.59
N TRP A 439 -1.71 14.42 -3.43
CA TRP A 439 -0.80 14.67 -4.54
C TRP A 439 -1.52 14.51 -5.89
N GLN A 440 -1.43 15.53 -6.75
CA GLN A 440 -1.91 15.49 -8.15
C GLN A 440 -0.74 15.67 -9.12
N GLY A 441 -0.58 14.71 -10.03
CA GLY A 441 0.38 14.74 -11.12
C GLY A 441 -0.28 15.18 -12.44
N LEU A 442 0.39 16.07 -13.16
CA LEU A 442 0.09 16.44 -14.54
C LEU A 442 1.18 15.89 -15.47
N GLY A 443 0.75 15.03 -16.40
CA GLY A 443 1.65 14.29 -17.27
C GLY A 443 1.92 14.97 -18.61
N ALA A 444 0.94 15.59 -19.25
CA ALA A 444 1.09 16.20 -20.58
C ALA A 444 1.53 17.67 -20.53
N ALA A 445 1.86 18.20 -21.71
CA ALA A 445 1.96 19.63 -21.95
C ALA A 445 0.55 20.27 -21.95
N ASN A 446 0.16 20.85 -20.81
CA ASN A 446 -1.15 21.50 -20.64
C ASN A 446 -1.23 22.82 -21.42
N GLN A 447 -2.44 23.31 -21.66
CA GLN A 447 -2.69 24.47 -22.52
C GLN A 447 -3.63 25.54 -21.91
N PHE A 448 -4.06 25.40 -20.66
CA PHE A 448 -4.90 26.38 -19.96
C PHE A 448 -4.14 27.71 -19.67
N THR A 449 -4.86 28.83 -19.54
CA THR A 449 -4.26 30.19 -19.62
C THR A 449 -4.66 31.21 -18.54
N ASN A 450 -5.34 30.83 -17.45
CA ASN A 450 -5.84 31.80 -16.44
C ASN A 450 -5.24 31.63 -15.03
N GLY A 451 -4.01 31.10 -14.95
CA GLY A 451 -3.25 30.92 -13.72
C GLY A 451 -3.38 29.54 -13.09
N VAL A 452 -2.46 29.28 -12.15
CA VAL A 452 -2.42 28.08 -11.32
C VAL A 452 -2.36 28.49 -9.86
N GLU A 453 -3.23 27.89 -9.05
CA GLU A 453 -3.14 28.00 -7.60
C GLU A 453 -2.98 26.63 -6.97
N VAL A 454 -2.06 26.52 -6.02
CA VAL A 454 -1.92 25.32 -5.17
C VAL A 454 -2.17 25.77 -3.75
N TRP A 455 -3.37 25.53 -3.24
CA TRP A 455 -3.78 25.95 -1.91
C TRP A 455 -3.24 25.01 -0.83
N ASP A 456 -3.25 23.71 -1.11
CA ASP A 456 -2.82 22.64 -0.21
C ASP A 456 -2.32 21.41 -0.99
N GLY A 457 -1.50 20.60 -0.31
CA GLY A 457 -0.86 19.41 -0.88
C GLY A 457 0.06 19.74 -2.06
N THR A 458 0.24 18.76 -2.95
CA THR A 458 1.21 18.88 -4.04
C THR A 458 0.56 18.84 -5.42
N LEU A 459 0.89 19.81 -6.27
CA LEU A 459 0.71 19.74 -7.72
C LEU A 459 2.08 19.47 -8.36
N ALA A 460 2.21 18.36 -9.08
CA ALA A 460 3.48 17.95 -9.67
C ALA A 460 3.41 17.85 -11.19
N LEU A 461 4.50 18.23 -11.87
CA LEU A 461 4.69 17.91 -13.29
C LEU A 461 5.46 16.60 -13.40
N ASN A 462 4.77 15.50 -13.71
CA ASN A 462 5.19 14.15 -13.29
C ASN A 462 5.33 13.07 -14.37
N SER A 463 5.39 13.39 -15.67
CA SER A 463 5.53 12.34 -16.70
C SER A 463 6.65 12.53 -17.72
N GLN A 464 7.02 11.39 -18.32
CA GLN A 464 7.95 11.25 -19.44
C GLN A 464 7.60 12.11 -20.67
N TYR A 465 6.33 12.53 -20.78
CA TYR A 465 5.81 13.32 -21.90
C TYR A 465 6.03 14.83 -21.73
N GLY A 466 6.87 15.23 -20.78
CA GLY A 466 7.23 16.63 -20.61
C GLY A 466 6.07 17.43 -20.02
N GLY A 467 5.53 17.00 -18.88
CA GLY A 467 4.53 17.76 -18.12
C GLY A 467 4.92 19.25 -18.06
N ARG A 468 4.06 20.12 -18.61
CA ARG A 468 4.26 21.57 -18.67
C ARG A 468 2.96 22.29 -18.42
N ILE A 469 3.09 23.52 -17.92
CA ILE A 469 2.03 24.52 -17.87
C ILE A 469 2.44 25.66 -18.82
N PRO A 470 1.51 26.29 -19.56
CA PRO A 470 1.87 27.41 -20.44
C PRO A 470 2.51 28.55 -19.66
N ALA A 471 3.58 29.14 -20.21
CA ALA A 471 4.37 30.16 -19.54
C ALA A 471 3.61 31.46 -19.24
N VAL A 472 2.45 31.66 -19.87
CA VAL A 472 1.55 32.80 -19.62
C VAL A 472 0.92 32.77 -18.22
N ASN A 473 0.87 31.61 -17.57
CA ASN A 473 0.25 31.47 -16.27
C ASN A 473 1.12 32.07 -15.17
N THR A 474 0.47 32.61 -14.15
CA THR A 474 1.08 32.86 -12.84
C THR A 474 0.90 31.62 -11.95
N LEU A 475 1.83 31.42 -11.00
CA LEU A 475 1.72 30.41 -9.95
C LEU A 475 1.51 31.11 -8.60
N THR A 476 0.46 30.71 -7.87
CA THR A 476 0.20 31.16 -6.49
C THR A 476 0.16 29.96 -5.56
N LEU A 477 0.95 30.01 -4.48
CA LEU A 477 0.97 28.95 -3.46
C LEU A 477 0.32 29.41 -2.15
N GLY A 478 -0.45 28.52 -1.54
CA GLY A 478 -1.15 28.74 -0.28
C GLY A 478 -2.49 29.44 -0.45
N HIS A 479 -3.35 29.27 0.56
CA HIS A 479 -4.63 29.96 0.68
C HIS A 479 -5.16 29.82 2.12
N GLY A 480 -5.63 30.90 2.72
CA GLY A 480 -6.00 30.88 4.15
C GLY A 480 -4.81 30.40 4.98
N ALA A 481 -5.02 29.41 5.86
CA ALA A 481 -3.94 28.80 6.65
C ALA A 481 -3.15 27.69 5.92
N ASN A 482 -3.59 27.29 4.73
CA ASN A 482 -3.02 26.15 4.02
C ASN A 482 -1.79 26.55 3.21
N SER A 483 -0.90 25.57 2.99
CA SER A 483 0.33 25.73 2.22
C SER A 483 0.36 24.76 1.05
N GLY A 484 0.64 25.26 -0.15
CA GLY A 484 0.75 24.44 -1.35
C GLY A 484 2.20 24.17 -1.76
N VAL A 485 2.40 23.01 -2.37
CA VAL A 485 3.68 22.61 -2.95
C VAL A 485 3.55 22.45 -4.46
N PHE A 486 4.41 23.12 -5.22
CA PHE A 486 4.56 22.89 -6.65
C PHE A 486 5.85 22.11 -6.92
N GLN A 487 5.72 20.91 -7.48
CA GLN A 487 6.82 19.96 -7.64
C GLN A 487 7.21 19.78 -9.11
N LEU A 488 8.50 19.88 -9.39
CA LEU A 488 9.08 19.68 -10.70
C LEU A 488 9.78 18.33 -10.78
N GLY A 489 9.14 17.39 -11.49
CA GLY A 489 9.62 16.02 -11.65
C GLY A 489 9.29 15.09 -10.48
N THR A 490 9.62 13.83 -10.65
CA THR A 490 9.50 12.75 -9.65
C THR A 490 10.80 11.97 -9.58
N PRO A 491 10.98 11.03 -8.62
CA PRO A 491 12.21 10.26 -8.53
C PRO A 491 12.58 9.50 -9.81
N THR A 492 11.59 9.19 -10.65
CA THR A 492 11.75 8.44 -11.90
C THR A 492 11.60 9.29 -13.16
N VAL A 493 11.05 10.50 -13.06
CA VAL A 493 10.76 11.37 -14.21
C VAL A 493 11.38 12.75 -13.99
N ALA A 494 12.36 13.12 -14.82
CA ALA A 494 12.93 14.46 -14.78
C ALA A 494 11.99 15.49 -15.43
N ASN A 495 11.87 16.68 -14.85
CA ASN A 495 11.32 17.83 -15.55
C ASN A 495 12.48 18.77 -15.96
N PRO A 496 12.72 18.97 -17.27
CA PRO A 496 13.79 19.85 -17.73
C PRO A 496 13.65 21.30 -17.23
N GLY A 497 12.42 21.75 -16.96
CA GLY A 497 12.12 23.03 -16.34
C GLY A 497 10.78 23.62 -16.75
N GLN A 498 10.30 24.57 -15.97
CA GLN A 498 9.00 25.23 -16.10
C GLN A 498 9.16 26.75 -16.01
N THR A 499 8.41 27.49 -16.83
CA THR A 499 8.39 28.95 -16.81
C THR A 499 7.03 29.45 -16.36
N PHE A 500 6.99 30.47 -15.50
CA PHE A 500 5.75 31.18 -15.13
C PHE A 500 5.90 32.69 -15.35
N ALA A 501 4.80 33.36 -15.68
CA ALA A 501 4.72 34.82 -15.80
C ALA A 501 4.67 35.55 -14.45
N GLY A 502 4.63 34.81 -13.34
CA GLY A 502 4.63 35.34 -11.99
C GLY A 502 4.62 34.22 -10.97
N LEU A 503 5.16 34.50 -9.77
CA LEU A 503 5.16 33.59 -8.64
C LEU A 503 4.81 34.37 -7.38
N SER A 504 3.77 33.93 -6.66
CA SER A 504 3.35 34.57 -5.42
C SER A 504 2.91 33.55 -4.38
N THR A 505 2.73 34.03 -3.15
CA THR A 505 2.05 33.29 -2.09
C THR A 505 0.76 34.01 -1.71
N SER A 506 -0.25 33.25 -1.29
CA SER A 506 -1.47 33.81 -0.71
C SER A 506 -1.78 33.16 0.65
N GLY A 507 -2.51 33.89 1.50
CA GLY A 507 -2.83 33.43 2.86
C GLY A 507 -1.66 33.53 3.84
N THR A 508 -1.80 32.83 4.96
CA THR A 508 -0.89 32.80 6.11
C THR A 508 -0.15 31.47 6.26
N GLY A 509 -0.34 30.52 5.34
CA GLY A 509 0.41 29.26 5.32
C GLY A 509 1.91 29.49 5.18
N THR A 510 2.70 28.80 6.00
CA THR A 510 4.16 29.04 6.13
C THR A 510 5.02 28.05 5.35
N SER A 511 4.43 26.97 4.83
CA SER A 511 5.16 25.86 4.20
C SER A 511 4.97 25.82 2.68
N ASN A 512 4.65 26.96 2.08
CA ASN A 512 4.53 27.09 0.64
C ASN A 512 5.90 26.81 -0.01
N ALA A 513 5.96 25.93 -1.00
CA ALA A 513 7.23 25.54 -1.59
C ALA A 513 7.15 25.27 -3.09
N VAL A 514 8.20 25.67 -3.81
CA VAL A 514 8.52 25.12 -5.12
C VAL A 514 9.68 24.16 -4.93
N VAL A 515 9.53 22.92 -5.35
CA VAL A 515 10.51 21.86 -5.13
C VAL A 515 10.90 21.16 -6.42
N GLY A 516 12.09 20.58 -6.45
CA GLY A 516 12.41 19.51 -7.38
C GLY A 516 11.69 18.22 -6.98
N GLY A 517 12.01 17.13 -7.66
CA GLY A 517 11.59 15.78 -7.24
C GLY A 517 12.44 14.68 -7.84
N ASN A 518 13.45 15.03 -8.64
CA ASN A 518 14.28 14.13 -9.42
C ASN A 518 15.75 14.23 -8.97
N PRO A 519 16.56 13.16 -9.08
CA PRO A 519 18.00 13.23 -8.81
C PRO A 519 18.74 14.29 -9.65
N VAL A 520 18.23 14.64 -10.83
CA VAL A 520 18.73 15.74 -11.66
C VAL A 520 17.98 17.03 -11.34
N ASN A 521 18.73 18.15 -11.25
CA ASN A 521 18.13 19.45 -11.01
C ASN A 521 17.09 19.80 -12.08
N SER A 522 15.87 20.09 -11.62
CA SER A 522 14.86 20.76 -12.45
C SER A 522 15.10 22.27 -12.44
N THR A 523 14.53 23.02 -13.39
CA THR A 523 14.67 24.48 -13.42
C THR A 523 13.31 25.17 -13.33
N ILE A 524 13.12 26.08 -12.38
CA ILE A 524 11.99 27.02 -12.42
C ILE A 524 12.47 28.38 -12.95
N THR A 525 11.75 28.93 -13.92
CA THR A 525 12.00 30.27 -14.48
C THR A 525 10.83 31.20 -14.19
N ILE A 526 11.10 32.32 -13.52
CA ILE A 526 10.12 33.38 -13.30
C ILE A 526 10.36 34.50 -14.31
N ASN A 527 9.51 34.54 -15.33
CA ASN A 527 9.57 35.48 -16.44
C ASN A 527 8.52 36.59 -16.27
N ASN A 528 8.49 37.20 -15.09
CA ASN A 528 7.47 38.17 -14.73
C ASN A 528 7.71 39.57 -15.32
N THR A 529 6.64 40.16 -15.86
CA THR A 529 6.64 41.56 -16.29
C THR A 529 6.21 42.49 -15.16
N LEU A 530 5.26 42.05 -14.33
CA LEU A 530 4.80 42.77 -13.14
C LEU A 530 5.64 42.38 -11.91
N ASP A 531 5.53 43.17 -10.84
CA ASP A 531 6.17 42.89 -9.57
C ASP A 531 5.40 41.83 -8.77
N PHE A 532 6.12 40.86 -8.20
CA PHE A 532 5.55 39.81 -7.36
C PHE A 532 6.33 39.63 -6.06
N THR A 533 5.65 39.12 -5.03
CA THR A 533 6.25 38.75 -3.75
C THR A 533 5.94 37.28 -3.46
N TYR A 534 6.99 36.51 -3.16
CA TYR A 534 6.92 35.10 -2.84
C TYR A 534 7.48 34.87 -1.44
N ALA A 535 6.63 34.43 -0.52
CA ALA A 535 7.01 34.15 0.86
C ALA A 535 7.33 32.67 1.13
N GLY A 536 7.18 31.79 0.13
CA GLY A 536 7.52 30.38 0.24
C GLY A 536 9.00 30.09 0.04
N SER A 537 9.38 28.82 0.15
CA SER A 537 10.74 28.32 -0.10
C SER A 537 10.93 27.87 -1.56
N PHE A 538 12.18 27.91 -2.02
CA PHE A 538 12.65 27.04 -3.11
C PHE A 538 13.46 25.88 -2.50
N GLY A 539 12.99 24.65 -2.70
CA GLY A 539 13.47 23.47 -1.99
C GLY A 539 12.58 23.08 -0.81
N GLY A 540 12.80 21.86 -0.30
CA GLY A 540 11.97 21.25 0.74
C GLY A 540 12.66 20.07 1.44
N PRO A 541 12.01 19.49 2.46
CA PRO A 541 12.59 18.44 3.31
C PRO A 541 12.60 17.04 2.65
N GLY A 542 11.85 16.83 1.58
CA GLY A 542 11.70 15.53 0.93
C GLY A 542 12.87 15.14 0.04
N VAL A 543 12.87 13.86 -0.36
CA VAL A 543 13.91 13.29 -1.23
C VAL A 543 13.94 14.04 -2.57
N ASN A 544 15.13 14.51 -2.95
CA ASN A 544 15.38 15.28 -4.18
C ASN A 544 14.64 16.63 -4.29
N GLU A 545 13.90 17.08 -3.27
CA GLU A 545 13.14 18.34 -3.33
C GLU A 545 14.06 19.56 -3.47
N ASN A 546 15.31 19.46 -2.99
CA ASN A 546 16.32 20.51 -3.09
C ASN A 546 17.03 20.55 -4.46
N ASN A 547 16.81 19.58 -5.35
CA ASN A 547 17.45 19.52 -6.67
C ASN A 547 16.72 20.46 -7.65
N LEU A 548 16.93 21.75 -7.48
CA LEU A 548 16.22 22.81 -8.20
C LEU A 548 17.15 23.98 -8.53
N ASN A 549 17.16 24.38 -9.79
CA ASN A 549 17.71 25.66 -10.26
C ASN A 549 16.59 26.71 -10.29
N VAL A 550 16.91 27.94 -9.92
CA VAL A 550 15.97 29.08 -9.91
C VAL A 550 16.48 30.15 -10.87
N THR A 551 15.66 30.55 -11.84
CA THR A 551 16.01 31.59 -12.81
C THR A 551 15.02 32.74 -12.77
N LYS A 552 15.52 33.97 -12.69
CA LYS A 552 14.76 35.22 -12.84
C LYS A 552 15.10 35.85 -14.19
N SER A 553 14.14 35.97 -15.10
CA SER A 553 14.40 36.48 -16.47
C SER A 553 13.57 37.69 -16.87
N GLY A 554 12.35 37.84 -16.34
CA GLY A 554 11.43 38.90 -16.76
C GLY A 554 11.83 40.28 -16.25
N PRO A 555 11.33 41.37 -16.84
CA PRO A 555 11.73 42.73 -16.49
C PRO A 555 11.21 43.21 -15.12
N GLY A 556 10.14 42.60 -14.58
CA GLY A 556 9.56 42.97 -13.30
C GLY A 556 10.41 42.55 -12.09
N LYS A 557 10.00 42.94 -10.88
CA LYS A 557 10.65 42.56 -9.63
C LYS A 557 10.08 41.25 -9.07
N LEU A 558 10.93 40.37 -8.57
CA LEU A 558 10.53 39.24 -7.71
C LEU A 558 11.14 39.47 -6.32
N THR A 559 10.30 39.62 -5.30
CA THR A 559 10.72 39.73 -3.91
C THR A 559 10.58 38.39 -3.20
N LEU A 560 11.67 37.88 -2.64
CA LEU A 560 11.72 36.64 -1.86
C LEU A 560 11.68 36.97 -0.37
N LEU A 561 10.73 36.42 0.37
CA LEU A 561 10.64 36.57 1.84
C LEU A 561 10.93 35.27 2.59
N GLY A 562 10.81 34.12 1.93
CA GLY A 562 11.07 32.80 2.52
C GLY A 562 12.55 32.39 2.46
N SER A 563 12.96 31.55 3.41
CA SER A 563 14.25 30.85 3.34
C SER A 563 14.15 29.66 2.38
N SER A 564 15.14 29.52 1.51
CA SER A 564 15.25 28.47 0.50
C SER A 564 16.36 27.47 0.86
N THR A 565 16.18 26.21 0.43
CA THR A 565 17.10 25.09 0.71
C THR A 565 17.61 24.40 -0.55
N HIS A 566 17.19 24.84 -1.74
CA HIS A 566 17.67 24.28 -2.99
C HIS A 566 19.20 24.37 -3.14
N VAL A 567 19.78 23.36 -3.79
CA VAL A 567 21.22 23.22 -4.02
C VAL A 567 21.63 23.59 -5.45
N GLY A 568 20.66 23.70 -6.36
CA GLY A 568 20.89 24.16 -7.73
C GLY A 568 21.15 25.66 -7.80
N ALA A 569 21.57 26.13 -8.98
CA ALA A 569 21.99 27.52 -9.15
C ALA A 569 20.80 28.49 -9.11
N THR A 570 21.02 29.67 -8.51
CA THR A 570 20.14 30.84 -8.69
C THR A 570 20.73 31.76 -9.76
N THR A 571 19.99 32.05 -10.83
CA THR A 571 20.43 32.90 -11.94
C THR A 571 19.51 34.11 -12.15
N VAL A 572 20.08 35.31 -12.23
CA VAL A 572 19.36 36.57 -12.50
C VAL A 572 19.74 37.10 -13.89
N ASN A 573 18.90 36.81 -14.88
CA ASN A 573 19.07 37.21 -16.27
C ASN A 573 18.42 38.55 -16.61
N GLY A 574 17.39 38.99 -15.87
CA GLY A 574 16.68 40.24 -16.14
C GLY A 574 15.78 40.69 -14.99
N GLY A 575 15.42 41.98 -15.01
CA GLY A 575 14.63 42.62 -13.95
C GLY A 575 15.36 42.65 -12.60
N THR A 576 14.59 42.62 -11.50
CA THR A 576 15.15 42.61 -10.14
C THR A 576 14.77 41.37 -9.37
N LEU A 577 15.74 40.71 -8.74
CA LEU A 577 15.54 39.74 -7.68
C LEU A 577 15.86 40.42 -6.33
N LEU A 578 14.85 40.64 -5.51
CA LEU A 578 14.98 41.27 -4.20
C LEU A 578 14.89 40.21 -3.09
N VAL A 579 16.02 39.90 -2.46
CA VAL A 579 16.14 38.90 -1.40
C VAL A 579 15.95 39.57 -0.05
N ASN A 580 14.78 39.37 0.56
CA ASN A 580 14.34 40.01 1.82
C ASN A 580 13.91 38.98 2.88
N ASN A 581 14.45 37.77 2.82
CA ASN A 581 14.20 36.77 3.84
C ASN A 581 14.78 37.20 5.20
N SER A 582 14.05 36.94 6.29
CA SER A 582 14.48 37.30 7.65
C SER A 582 15.33 36.23 8.33
N THR A 583 15.35 35.00 7.79
CA THR A 583 16.11 33.86 8.31
C THR A 583 16.67 33.03 7.16
N GLY A 584 17.75 32.28 7.39
CA GLY A 584 18.34 31.37 6.40
C GLY A 584 18.86 32.10 5.15
N SER A 585 18.96 31.38 4.02
CA SER A 585 19.33 31.92 2.70
C SER A 585 18.10 32.03 1.80
N GLY A 586 17.84 33.18 1.17
CA GLY A 586 16.75 33.32 0.19
C GLY A 586 17.03 32.60 -1.13
N THR A 587 18.30 32.30 -1.43
CA THR A 587 18.77 31.72 -2.70
C THR A 587 19.37 30.32 -2.54
N GLY A 588 19.08 29.62 -1.43
CA GLY A 588 19.63 28.30 -1.17
C GLY A 588 21.15 28.29 -0.96
N SER A 589 21.76 27.12 -1.12
CA SER A 589 23.22 26.92 -1.00
C SER A 589 23.94 26.88 -2.36
N GLY A 590 23.19 26.72 -3.45
CA GLY A 590 23.75 26.71 -4.80
C GLY A 590 24.28 28.08 -5.24
N ALA A 591 25.19 28.09 -6.22
CA ALA A 591 25.83 29.32 -6.71
C ALA A 591 24.80 30.35 -7.22
N VAL A 592 25.09 31.63 -6.99
CA VAL A 592 24.27 32.76 -7.42
C VAL A 592 24.98 33.50 -8.55
N THR A 593 24.35 33.63 -9.72
CA THR A 593 24.92 34.33 -10.87
C THR A 593 24.00 35.45 -11.34
N VAL A 594 24.55 36.66 -11.53
CA VAL A 594 23.82 37.83 -12.05
C VAL A 594 24.36 38.18 -13.44
N ASN A 595 23.55 37.95 -14.48
CA ASN A 595 23.95 38.10 -15.88
C ASN A 595 23.52 39.44 -16.50
N GLY A 596 22.27 39.86 -16.28
CA GLY A 596 21.65 41.00 -16.98
C GLY A 596 20.57 41.73 -16.18
N GLY A 597 20.41 41.39 -14.90
CA GLY A 597 19.44 42.02 -13.99
C GLY A 597 20.10 42.55 -12.73
N THR A 598 19.27 42.84 -11.73
CA THR A 598 19.69 43.35 -10.42
C THR A 598 19.41 42.32 -9.33
N LEU A 599 20.43 41.97 -8.55
CA LEU A 599 20.27 41.30 -7.26
C LEU A 599 20.35 42.35 -6.15
N GLY A 600 19.39 42.37 -5.23
CA GLY A 600 19.41 43.29 -4.09
C GLY A 600 18.60 42.78 -2.92
N GLY A 601 18.41 43.63 -1.91
CA GLY A 601 17.57 43.34 -0.73
C GLY A 601 18.35 43.35 0.58
N THR A 602 17.63 43.11 1.68
CA THR A 602 18.15 43.16 3.06
C THR A 602 18.37 41.77 3.68
N GLY A 603 18.03 40.70 2.94
CA GLY A 603 18.17 39.32 3.38
C GLY A 603 19.55 38.73 3.14
N THR A 604 19.64 37.41 3.29
CA THR A 604 20.89 36.66 3.18
C THR A 604 20.87 35.75 1.96
N ILE A 605 21.99 35.69 1.25
CA ILE A 605 22.26 34.65 0.23
C ILE A 605 23.30 33.67 0.77
N GLY A 606 23.17 32.39 0.42
CA GLY A 606 24.02 31.32 0.95
C GLY A 606 25.11 30.84 -0.01
N GLY A 607 24.87 30.91 -1.32
CA GLY A 607 25.81 30.46 -2.34
C GLY A 607 26.84 31.50 -2.75
N ALA A 608 27.94 31.05 -3.36
CA ALA A 608 28.95 31.93 -3.95
C ALA A 608 28.33 32.83 -5.03
N LEU A 609 28.59 34.14 -4.94
CA LEU A 609 28.03 35.15 -5.84
C LEU A 609 29.01 35.50 -6.95
N THR A 610 28.54 35.41 -8.20
CA THR A 610 29.20 35.94 -9.40
C THR A 610 28.33 37.02 -10.05
N VAL A 611 28.88 38.21 -10.25
CA VAL A 611 28.22 39.30 -10.98
C VAL A 611 28.96 39.55 -12.28
N ASN A 612 28.32 39.24 -13.41
CA ASN A 612 28.89 39.42 -14.74
C ASN A 612 28.76 40.89 -15.19
N ALA A 613 29.44 41.25 -16.29
CA ALA A 613 29.58 42.66 -16.73
C ALA A 613 28.25 43.42 -16.92
N ASN A 614 27.15 42.73 -17.24
CA ASN A 614 25.82 43.33 -17.41
C ASN A 614 24.91 43.13 -16.18
N GLY A 615 25.41 42.52 -15.11
CA GLY A 615 24.70 42.34 -13.85
C GLY A 615 24.89 43.52 -12.90
N THR A 616 23.90 43.75 -12.03
CA THR A 616 23.97 44.78 -10.99
C THR A 616 23.77 44.15 -9.61
N LEU A 617 24.60 44.53 -8.64
CA LEU A 617 24.40 44.24 -7.22
C LEU A 617 23.97 45.54 -6.50
N ALA A 618 22.81 45.52 -5.85
CA ALA A 618 22.24 46.64 -5.12
C ALA A 618 21.92 46.21 -3.67
N PRO A 619 22.94 46.07 -2.80
CA PRO A 619 22.74 45.61 -1.43
C PRO A 619 21.92 46.61 -0.61
N GLY A 620 21.13 46.11 0.34
CA GLY A 620 20.41 46.95 1.31
C GLY A 620 21.36 47.78 2.19
N ALA A 621 20.88 48.95 2.64
CA ALA A 621 21.61 49.87 3.51
C ALA A 621 21.69 49.38 4.97
#